data_AF-A0AAV4BQE7-F1
#
_entry.id   AF-A0AAV4BQE7-F1
#
_cell.length_a   1.000
_cell.length_b   1.000
_cell.length_c   1.000
_cell.angle_alpha   90.00
_cell.angle_beta   90.00
_cell.angle_gamma   90.00
#
_symmetry.space_group_name_H-M   'P 1'
#
loop_
_entity.id
_entity.type
_entity.pdbx_description
1 polymer ?
#
loop_
_entity_poly.entity_id
_entity_poly.type
_entity_poly.pdbx_seq_one_letter_code
_entity_poly.pdbx_strand_id
1 'polypeptide(L)'
;MRLFFVISVALIGATLLWPCPSHAHGRLWDPPSRSTMFRRGFNVPANYDDNQLFCGGLQHQISQGYRCGVCGDPWDGVRENEAGGRYATGQISRAYYQGGVINITVHLTANHKGFFEFKICPVNDPAVRATKECLNSHNLTMEDGSGTRFGITTEMGNGMITTSWVLPSDVTCSQCVLQWRYHAGNSYGRNRDDGRECVGCGYQEEFYGCADIQIFSPGLPLPTTILDEQDSNSLPIQGNSWNQEQTNSETQEWQQSGTNGAATNQDQTNAETQEWQQSGTIGAATNQANESAATRTGTGRTLTDTSGASSSAAATIGGDNIVCQGVRSDLNEWCQLNCQLGFCPESMCSCREGQYVHSNPVPAGCRAVGAFANLAGYHTWCRQNCALGNCPASICVC
;
A
#
# COMPACT_ATOMS: atom_id res chain seq x y z
N MET A 1 10.12 -65.40 4.67
CA MET A 1 10.27 -64.21 5.55
C MET A 1 11.13 -63.20 4.80
N ARG A 2 10.65 -61.95 4.69
CA ARG A 2 11.27 -60.76 4.06
C ARG A 2 11.26 -60.68 2.53
N LEU A 3 10.24 -60.01 1.96
CA LEU A 3 10.43 -58.87 1.03
C LEU A 3 9.08 -58.22 0.63
N PHE A 4 8.27 -57.79 1.61
CA PHE A 4 7.07 -56.97 1.36
C PHE A 4 7.15 -55.74 2.26
N PHE A 5 8.03 -54.77 1.95
CA PHE A 5 8.04 -53.48 2.68
C PHE A 5 8.86 -52.40 1.96
N VAL A 6 8.61 -52.13 0.67
CA VAL A 6 9.24 -50.95 0.00
C VAL A 6 8.32 -50.28 -1.04
N ILE A 7 7.00 -50.22 -0.81
CA ILE A 7 6.09 -49.43 -1.68
C ILE A 7 5.11 -48.59 -0.84
N SER A 8 5.59 -47.94 0.22
CA SER A 8 4.72 -47.05 1.02
C SER A 8 5.37 -45.73 1.44
N VAL A 9 6.58 -45.41 0.97
CA VAL A 9 7.27 -44.16 1.34
C VAL A 9 7.30 -43.13 0.19
N ALA A 10 6.95 -43.52 -1.04
CA ALA A 10 7.02 -42.63 -2.20
C ALA A 10 5.78 -41.74 -2.43
N LEU A 11 4.68 -41.93 -1.70
CA LEU A 11 3.42 -41.18 -1.90
C LEU A 11 3.10 -40.12 -0.84
N ILE A 12 3.88 -40.03 0.24
CA ILE A 12 3.65 -39.05 1.31
C ILE A 12 4.54 -37.80 1.15
N GLY A 13 5.58 -37.86 0.30
CA GLY A 13 6.51 -36.74 0.06
C GLY A 13 6.03 -35.68 -0.94
N ALA A 14 4.92 -35.90 -1.65
CA ALA A 14 4.50 -35.03 -2.76
C ALA A 14 3.30 -34.11 -2.46
N THR A 15 2.72 -34.18 -1.25
CA THR A 15 1.50 -33.41 -0.89
C THR A 15 1.75 -32.23 0.05
N LEU A 16 3.01 -31.89 0.37
CA LEU A 16 3.37 -30.79 1.27
C LEU A 16 4.00 -29.57 0.55
N LEU A 17 3.79 -29.46 -0.76
CA LEU A 17 4.07 -28.25 -1.53
C LEU A 17 2.77 -27.68 -2.10
N TRP A 18 1.71 -27.61 -1.29
CA TRP A 18 0.70 -26.61 -1.60
C TRP A 18 1.36 -25.25 -1.38
N PRO A 19 1.48 -24.40 -2.41
CA PRO A 19 1.89 -23.03 -2.19
C PRO A 19 0.95 -22.48 -1.13
N CYS A 20 1.52 -22.07 0.01
CA CYS A 20 0.80 -21.24 0.95
C CYS A 20 0.16 -20.14 0.10
N PRO A 21 -1.18 -19.98 0.10
CA PRO A 21 -1.77 -18.83 -0.56
C PRO A 21 -1.14 -17.62 0.11
N SER A 22 -0.12 -17.06 -0.55
CA SER A 22 0.29 -15.70 -0.31
C SER A 22 -0.99 -14.94 -0.59
N HIS A 23 -1.62 -14.47 0.47
CA HIS A 23 -2.74 -13.55 0.38
C HIS A 23 -2.06 -12.20 0.22
N ALA A 24 -2.29 -11.50 -0.90
CA ALA A 24 -1.79 -10.14 -0.95
C ALA A 24 -2.59 -9.37 0.07
N HIS A 25 -1.99 -8.30 0.54
CA HIS A 25 -2.66 -7.48 1.50
C HIS A 25 -2.19 -6.06 1.28
N GLY A 26 -3.15 -5.18 1.14
CA GLY A 26 -2.88 -3.77 0.96
C GLY A 26 -4.11 -2.95 1.26
N ARG A 27 -3.87 -1.72 1.67
CA ARG A 27 -4.92 -0.76 2.02
C ARG A 27 -4.57 0.60 1.44
N LEU A 28 -5.59 1.32 0.97
CA LEU A 28 -5.44 2.72 0.60
C LEU A 28 -5.33 3.53 1.89
N TRP A 29 -4.13 4.06 2.13
CA TRP A 29 -3.74 4.66 3.40
C TRP A 29 -3.97 6.16 3.45
N ASP A 30 -3.71 6.86 2.34
CA ASP A 30 -3.92 8.30 2.21
C ASP A 30 -4.30 8.69 0.77
N PRO A 31 -5.45 9.36 0.51
CA PRO A 31 -6.56 9.57 1.45
C PRO A 31 -7.02 8.22 2.05
N PRO A 32 -7.28 8.11 3.36
CA PRO A 32 -7.63 6.83 3.94
C PRO A 32 -8.95 6.32 3.36
N SER A 33 -8.96 5.06 2.93
CA SER A 33 -10.20 4.41 2.52
C SER A 33 -11.18 4.27 3.68
N ARG A 34 -12.46 4.09 3.37
CA ARG A 34 -13.56 3.82 4.32
C ARG A 34 -13.18 2.83 5.42
N SER A 35 -12.59 1.69 5.03
CA SER A 35 -12.13 0.67 5.99
C SER A 35 -10.87 1.08 6.76
N THR A 36 -10.05 1.99 6.28
CA THR A 36 -8.79 2.43 6.93
C THR A 36 -8.96 3.69 7.78
N MET A 37 -10.05 4.44 7.61
CA MET A 37 -10.32 5.70 8.31
C MET A 37 -10.16 5.61 9.84
N PHE A 38 -10.58 4.51 10.48
CA PHE A 38 -10.42 4.35 11.94
C PHE A 38 -8.95 4.36 12.39
N ARG A 39 -8.02 3.85 11.57
CA ARG A 39 -6.57 3.88 11.87
C ARG A 39 -5.98 5.28 11.74
N ARG A 40 -6.73 6.21 11.12
CA ARG A 40 -6.38 7.61 10.95
C ARG A 40 -7.18 8.52 11.87
N GLY A 41 -7.73 7.99 12.97
CA GLY A 41 -8.37 8.79 14.02
C GLY A 41 -9.81 9.22 13.74
N PHE A 42 -10.38 8.82 12.59
CA PHE A 42 -11.78 9.12 12.29
C PHE A 42 -12.71 8.28 13.19
N ASN A 43 -13.81 8.90 13.62
CA ASN A 43 -14.86 8.20 14.36
C ASN A 43 -15.76 7.41 13.40
N VAL A 44 -15.27 6.25 12.96
CA VAL A 44 -15.97 5.29 12.10
C VAL A 44 -15.83 3.88 12.66
N PRO A 45 -16.71 2.92 12.28
CA PRO A 45 -16.53 1.53 12.68
C PRO A 45 -15.16 0.99 12.24
N ALA A 46 -14.44 0.34 13.15
CA ALA A 46 -13.16 -0.27 12.84
C ALA A 46 -13.31 -1.50 11.92
N ASN A 47 -12.42 -1.61 10.94
CA ASN A 47 -12.21 -2.83 10.15
C ASN A 47 -10.76 -3.28 10.32
N TYR A 48 -10.48 -4.26 11.18
CA TYR A 48 -9.11 -4.72 11.39
C TYR A 48 -8.54 -5.45 10.15
N ASP A 49 -9.41 -5.98 9.29
CA ASP A 49 -9.07 -6.58 8.00
C ASP A 49 -9.11 -5.57 6.84
N ASP A 50 -8.83 -4.28 7.12
CA ASP A 50 -8.86 -3.20 6.12
C ASP A 50 -7.83 -3.34 4.98
N ASN A 51 -6.93 -4.32 5.07
CA ASN A 51 -6.02 -4.73 4.00
C ASN A 51 -6.49 -5.94 3.16
N GLN A 52 -7.70 -6.45 3.41
CA GLN A 52 -8.29 -7.64 2.76
C GLN A 52 -9.54 -7.29 1.94
N LEU A 53 -9.60 -6.09 1.35
CA LEU A 53 -10.67 -5.73 0.41
C LEU A 53 -10.39 -6.30 -0.99
N PHE A 54 -10.33 -7.63 -1.03
CA PHE A 54 -9.81 -8.47 -2.12
C PHE A 54 -10.89 -9.25 -2.89
N CYS A 55 -12.12 -8.72 -2.95
CA CYS A 55 -13.24 -9.33 -3.66
C CYS A 55 -13.68 -10.71 -3.12
N GLY A 56 -13.34 -11.03 -1.87
CA GLY A 56 -13.53 -12.35 -1.27
C GLY A 56 -12.44 -13.37 -1.60
N GLY A 57 -11.33 -12.94 -2.21
CA GLY A 57 -10.21 -13.78 -2.61
C GLY A 57 -10.31 -14.26 -4.07
N LEU A 58 -9.15 -14.54 -4.67
CA LEU A 58 -9.04 -14.83 -6.11
C LEU A 58 -9.97 -15.95 -6.60
N GLN A 59 -10.01 -17.10 -5.93
CA GLN A 59 -10.83 -18.22 -6.37
C GLN A 59 -12.33 -17.92 -6.29
N HIS A 60 -12.74 -17.21 -5.23
CA HIS A 60 -14.12 -16.76 -5.09
C HIS A 60 -14.47 -15.78 -6.21
N GLN A 61 -13.63 -14.77 -6.43
CA GLN A 61 -13.81 -13.79 -7.50
C GLN A 61 -13.96 -14.47 -8.87
N ILE A 62 -13.09 -15.44 -9.20
CA ILE A 62 -13.18 -16.23 -10.45
C ILE A 62 -14.53 -16.95 -10.55
N SER A 63 -14.99 -17.60 -9.46
CA SER A 63 -16.28 -18.29 -9.42
C SER A 63 -17.46 -17.35 -9.69
N GLN A 64 -17.32 -16.06 -9.35
CA GLN A 64 -18.29 -14.99 -9.61
C GLN A 64 -18.11 -14.33 -11.00
N GLY A 65 -17.41 -14.98 -11.93
CA GLY A 65 -17.12 -14.44 -13.26
C GLY A 65 -16.07 -13.32 -13.23
N TYR A 66 -15.13 -13.40 -12.29
CA TYR A 66 -14.10 -12.40 -12.01
C TYR A 66 -14.65 -11.01 -11.63
N ARG A 67 -15.89 -10.97 -11.13
CA ARG A 67 -16.56 -9.74 -10.70
C ARG A 67 -16.17 -9.40 -9.27
N CYS A 68 -16.10 -8.10 -9.00
CA CYS A 68 -15.83 -7.54 -7.68
C CYS A 68 -16.75 -6.35 -7.42
N GLY A 69 -17.04 -6.09 -6.14
CA GLY A 69 -17.65 -4.84 -5.72
C GLY A 69 -16.75 -3.65 -6.01
N VAL A 70 -17.35 -2.46 -6.06
CA VAL A 70 -16.63 -1.23 -6.43
C VAL A 70 -15.57 -0.90 -5.39
N CYS A 71 -15.82 -1.24 -4.13
CA CYS A 71 -14.91 -0.94 -3.03
C CYS A 71 -14.23 -2.19 -2.44
N GLY A 72 -14.17 -3.28 -3.21
CA GLY A 72 -13.40 -4.49 -2.84
C GLY A 72 -14.18 -5.55 -2.08
N ASP A 73 -15.46 -5.32 -1.78
CA ASP A 73 -16.34 -6.34 -1.21
C ASP A 73 -16.60 -7.48 -2.22
N PRO A 74 -16.87 -8.72 -1.75
CA PRO A 74 -17.28 -9.82 -2.61
C PRO A 74 -18.49 -9.47 -3.49
N TRP A 75 -18.49 -9.95 -4.73
CA TRP A 75 -19.52 -9.58 -5.69
C TRP A 75 -20.95 -10.00 -5.25
N ASP A 76 -21.06 -11.18 -4.68
CA ASP A 76 -22.28 -11.81 -4.17
C ASP A 76 -22.48 -11.60 -2.65
N GLY A 77 -21.62 -10.80 -2.01
CA GLY A 77 -21.67 -10.49 -0.59
C GLY A 77 -22.35 -9.16 -0.26
N VAL A 78 -22.46 -8.89 1.04
CA VAL A 78 -22.86 -7.57 1.56
C VAL A 78 -21.79 -6.55 1.17
N ARG A 79 -22.23 -5.39 0.64
CA ARG A 79 -21.35 -4.30 0.21
C ARG A 79 -21.07 -3.35 1.35
N GLU A 80 -20.27 -3.80 2.31
CA GLU A 80 -19.95 -3.06 3.53
C GLU A 80 -19.17 -1.76 3.27
N ASN A 81 -18.41 -1.70 2.18
CA ASN A 81 -17.59 -0.55 1.80
C ASN A 81 -18.24 0.34 0.72
N GLU A 82 -19.45 0.03 0.27
CA GLU A 82 -20.22 0.88 -0.66
C GLU A 82 -21.33 1.63 0.09
N ALA A 83 -21.93 2.66 -0.54
CA ALA A 83 -22.98 3.46 0.11
C ALA A 83 -24.10 2.59 0.70
N GLY A 84 -24.48 2.91 1.94
CA GLY A 84 -25.40 2.13 2.78
C GLY A 84 -24.76 0.96 3.54
N GLY A 85 -23.48 0.64 3.29
CA GLY A 85 -22.70 -0.34 4.04
C GLY A 85 -22.10 0.23 5.32
N ARG A 86 -21.65 -0.65 6.23
CA ARG A 86 -21.15 -0.28 7.56
C ARG A 86 -20.00 0.73 7.54
N TYR A 87 -19.10 0.64 6.57
CA TYR A 87 -17.90 1.48 6.49
C TYR A 87 -18.09 2.73 5.63
N ALA A 88 -19.16 2.79 4.84
CA ALA A 88 -19.50 3.96 4.02
C ALA A 88 -20.27 5.00 4.85
N THR A 89 -19.59 5.64 5.80
CA THR A 89 -20.19 6.61 6.73
C THR A 89 -20.46 7.98 6.12
N GLY A 90 -19.90 8.27 4.93
CA GLY A 90 -20.03 9.55 4.24
C GLY A 90 -19.09 10.65 4.74
N GLN A 91 -18.22 10.36 5.72
CA GLN A 91 -17.22 11.31 6.20
C GLN A 91 -16.16 11.60 5.14
N ILE A 92 -15.90 12.88 4.88
CA ILE A 92 -14.86 13.31 3.93
C ILE A 92 -13.49 13.13 4.58
N SER A 93 -12.65 12.30 3.97
CA SER A 93 -11.32 12.00 4.47
C SER A 93 -10.27 13.05 4.08
N ARG A 94 -10.41 13.67 2.90
CA ARG A 94 -9.49 14.68 2.35
C ARG A 94 -10.23 15.66 1.45
N ALA A 95 -9.69 16.88 1.33
CA ALA A 95 -10.12 17.89 0.38
C ALA A 95 -8.96 18.31 -0.55
N TYR A 96 -9.28 18.57 -1.82
CA TYR A 96 -8.33 18.97 -2.87
C TYR A 96 -8.94 20.00 -3.83
N TYR A 97 -8.12 20.54 -4.73
CA TYR A 97 -8.57 21.36 -5.85
C TYR A 97 -8.59 20.56 -7.15
N GLN A 98 -9.60 20.79 -8.00
CA GLN A 98 -9.68 20.20 -9.34
C GLN A 98 -8.42 20.54 -10.15
N GLY A 99 -7.96 19.61 -11.01
CA GLY A 99 -6.74 19.79 -11.79
C GLY A 99 -5.42 19.74 -11.00
N GLY A 100 -5.48 19.64 -9.66
CA GLY A 100 -4.30 19.59 -8.81
C GLY A 100 -3.56 18.25 -8.86
N VAL A 101 -2.28 18.29 -8.55
CA VAL A 101 -1.48 17.09 -8.26
C VAL A 101 -1.71 16.68 -6.80
N ILE A 102 -1.98 15.41 -6.56
CA ILE A 102 -2.17 14.83 -5.24
C ILE A 102 -1.22 13.65 -5.03
N ASN A 103 -0.72 13.51 -3.80
CA ASN A 103 -0.02 12.30 -3.37
C ASN A 103 -1.05 11.29 -2.87
N ILE A 104 -0.95 10.07 -3.36
CA ILE A 104 -1.73 8.93 -2.87
C ILE A 104 -0.77 7.89 -2.30
N THR A 105 -1.01 7.49 -1.05
CA THR A 105 -0.23 6.49 -0.33
C THR A 105 -1.03 5.20 -0.16
N VAL A 106 -0.44 4.09 -0.58
CA VAL A 106 -0.93 2.74 -0.34
C VAL A 106 0.02 2.05 0.62
N HIS A 107 -0.52 1.38 1.64
CA HIS A 107 0.27 0.51 2.51
C HIS A 107 0.13 -0.93 2.02
N LEU A 108 1.19 -1.50 1.44
CA LEU A 108 1.27 -2.92 1.12
C LEU A 108 1.86 -3.68 2.30
N THR A 109 1.05 -4.50 2.97
CA THR A 109 1.54 -5.42 3.99
C THR A 109 2.10 -6.71 3.36
N ALA A 110 1.67 -7.04 2.14
CA ALA A 110 2.27 -8.09 1.31
C ALA A 110 2.28 -7.67 -0.16
N ASN A 111 3.48 -7.50 -0.74
CA ASN A 111 3.67 -7.08 -2.12
C ASN A 111 3.62 -8.28 -3.09
N HIS A 112 2.67 -8.23 -4.01
CA HIS A 112 2.41 -9.26 -5.03
C HIS A 112 2.70 -8.80 -6.46
N LYS A 113 3.55 -7.77 -6.64
CA LYS A 113 3.87 -7.16 -7.95
C LYS A 113 2.61 -6.65 -8.65
N GLY A 114 2.65 -6.38 -9.95
CA GLY A 114 1.46 -5.96 -10.71
C GLY A 114 1.39 -4.45 -10.81
N PHE A 115 0.23 -3.84 -10.58
CA PHE A 115 0.10 -2.38 -10.71
C PHE A 115 -1.07 -1.77 -9.93
N PHE A 116 -0.92 -0.50 -9.57
CA PHE A 116 -2.00 0.33 -9.06
C PHE A 116 -2.69 1.12 -10.19
N GLU A 117 -4.00 1.31 -10.06
CA GLU A 117 -4.81 2.25 -10.81
C GLU A 117 -5.64 3.08 -9.83
N PHE A 118 -5.87 4.35 -10.19
CA PHE A 118 -6.73 5.24 -9.42
C PHE A 118 -7.80 5.85 -10.30
N LYS A 119 -9.03 5.91 -9.78
CA LYS A 119 -10.19 6.43 -10.48
C LYS A 119 -11.02 7.28 -9.52
N ILE A 120 -11.81 8.18 -10.07
CA ILE A 120 -12.69 9.03 -9.27
C ILE A 120 -14.12 9.01 -9.80
N CYS A 121 -15.09 9.18 -8.91
CA CYS A 121 -16.49 9.35 -9.29
C CYS A 121 -17.12 10.48 -8.46
N PRO A 122 -17.60 11.57 -9.08
CA PRO A 122 -18.27 12.67 -8.36
C PRO A 122 -19.73 12.31 -8.03
N VAL A 123 -19.93 11.56 -6.96
CA VAL A 123 -21.26 11.06 -6.57
C VAL A 123 -22.13 12.15 -5.95
N ASN A 124 -21.54 13.08 -5.18
CA ASN A 124 -22.19 14.21 -4.52
C ASN A 124 -23.28 13.87 -3.48
N ASP A 125 -23.52 12.59 -3.22
CA ASP A 125 -24.46 12.10 -2.22
C ASP A 125 -23.89 10.82 -1.57
N PRO A 126 -23.60 10.81 -0.25
CA PRO A 126 -23.05 9.64 0.43
C PRO A 126 -24.01 8.44 0.48
N ALA A 127 -25.31 8.63 0.22
CA ALA A 127 -26.29 7.55 0.14
C ALA A 127 -26.32 6.86 -1.23
N VAL A 128 -25.68 7.44 -2.26
CA VAL A 128 -25.63 6.90 -3.61
C VAL A 128 -24.35 6.10 -3.82
N ARG A 129 -24.46 4.92 -4.45
CA ARG A 129 -23.29 4.10 -4.77
C ARG A 129 -22.57 4.64 -6.01
N ALA A 130 -21.25 4.77 -5.91
CA ALA A 130 -20.42 4.97 -7.09
C ALA A 130 -20.55 3.77 -8.05
N THR A 131 -20.63 4.04 -9.34
CA THR A 131 -20.77 3.00 -10.37
C THR A 131 -19.46 2.78 -11.11
N LYS A 132 -19.30 1.60 -11.73
CA LYS A 132 -18.13 1.31 -12.56
C LYS A 132 -18.07 2.24 -13.76
N GLU A 133 -19.22 2.59 -14.33
CA GLU A 133 -19.36 3.51 -15.45
C GLU A 133 -18.80 4.90 -15.10
N CYS A 134 -19.19 5.43 -13.94
CA CYS A 134 -18.71 6.72 -13.45
C CYS A 134 -17.21 6.73 -13.13
N LEU A 135 -16.70 5.66 -12.53
CA LEU A 135 -15.27 5.54 -12.23
C LEU A 135 -14.44 5.42 -13.51
N ASN A 136 -14.89 4.64 -14.48
CA ASN A 136 -14.18 4.43 -15.74
C ASN A 136 -14.14 5.69 -16.63
N SER A 137 -15.04 6.66 -16.43
CA SER A 137 -14.99 7.93 -17.14
C SER A 137 -14.00 8.93 -16.55
N HIS A 138 -13.44 8.68 -15.36
CA HIS A 138 -12.50 9.60 -14.70
C HIS A 138 -11.30 8.84 -14.09
N ASN A 139 -10.49 8.22 -14.95
CA ASN A 139 -9.22 7.63 -14.53
C ASN A 139 -8.20 8.75 -14.22
N LEU A 140 -7.42 8.59 -13.15
CA LEU A 140 -6.32 9.48 -12.86
C LEU A 140 -5.09 9.11 -13.70
N THR A 141 -4.31 10.11 -14.07
CA THR A 141 -3.01 9.94 -14.71
C THR A 141 -1.91 10.30 -13.74
N MET A 142 -0.77 9.61 -13.84
CA MET A 142 0.42 9.96 -13.07
C MET A 142 0.95 11.34 -13.46
N GLU A 143 1.49 12.07 -12.49
CA GLU A 143 2.05 13.42 -12.68
C GLU A 143 3.16 13.45 -13.74
N ASP A 144 4.00 12.41 -13.76
CA ASP A 144 5.12 12.28 -14.70
C ASP A 144 4.71 11.96 -16.16
N GLY A 145 3.41 11.80 -16.41
CA GLY A 145 2.86 11.47 -17.72
C GLY A 145 3.07 10.02 -18.17
N SER A 146 3.55 9.13 -17.29
CA SER A 146 3.82 7.71 -17.62
C SER A 146 2.55 6.88 -17.86
N GLY A 147 1.37 7.41 -17.55
CA GLY A 147 0.07 6.83 -17.89
C GLY A 147 -0.85 6.69 -16.68
N THR A 148 -1.69 5.65 -16.68
CA THR A 148 -2.74 5.41 -15.66
C THR A 148 -2.42 4.24 -14.74
N ARG A 149 -1.25 3.61 -14.90
CA ARG A 149 -0.83 2.42 -14.14
C ARG A 149 0.54 2.62 -13.53
N PHE A 150 0.62 2.54 -12.21
CA PHE A 150 1.89 2.52 -11.50
C PHE A 150 2.33 1.07 -11.26
N GLY A 151 3.48 0.68 -11.81
CA GLY A 151 4.00 -0.68 -11.70
C GLY A 151 4.54 -0.99 -10.29
N ILE A 152 4.12 -2.12 -9.73
CA ILE A 152 4.63 -2.65 -8.46
C ILE A 152 5.63 -3.75 -8.76
N THR A 153 6.85 -3.59 -8.25
CA THR A 153 7.94 -4.54 -8.46
C THR A 153 8.34 -5.24 -7.16
N THR A 154 9.13 -6.31 -7.29
CA THR A 154 9.60 -7.07 -6.13
C THR A 154 10.51 -6.23 -5.24
N GLU A 155 11.32 -5.36 -5.86
CA GLU A 155 12.37 -4.56 -5.23
C GLU A 155 11.78 -3.50 -4.30
N MET A 156 10.52 -3.09 -4.52
CA MET A 156 9.80 -2.16 -3.65
C MET A 156 9.49 -2.77 -2.27
N GLY A 157 9.45 -4.11 -2.16
CA GLY A 157 9.14 -4.79 -0.89
C GLY A 157 7.77 -4.45 -0.32
N ASN A 158 7.59 -4.68 0.98
CA ASN A 158 6.40 -4.27 1.72
C ASN A 158 6.61 -2.88 2.32
N GLY A 159 5.53 -2.12 2.53
CA GLY A 159 5.57 -0.82 3.18
C GLY A 159 4.67 0.22 2.53
N MET A 160 5.00 1.49 2.78
CA MET A 160 4.28 2.63 2.23
C MET A 160 4.79 2.95 0.83
N ILE A 161 3.87 2.99 -0.12
CA ILE A 161 4.13 3.38 -1.50
C ILE A 161 3.34 4.65 -1.77
N THR A 162 4.04 5.77 -1.94
CA THR A 162 3.45 7.08 -2.25
C THR A 162 3.73 7.43 -3.70
N THR A 163 2.69 7.86 -4.41
CA THR A 163 2.73 8.17 -5.84
C THR A 163 1.94 9.44 -6.15
N SER A 164 2.39 10.22 -7.14
CA SER A 164 1.77 11.50 -7.53
C SER A 164 0.80 11.33 -8.69
N TRP A 165 -0.42 11.86 -8.55
CA TRP A 165 -1.52 11.72 -9.52
C TRP A 165 -2.18 13.06 -9.79
N VAL A 166 -2.68 13.25 -11.01
CA VAL A 166 -3.38 14.46 -11.44
C VAL A 166 -4.89 14.26 -11.33
N LEU A 167 -5.56 15.11 -10.57
CA LEU A 167 -7.03 15.17 -10.53
C LEU A 167 -7.58 15.75 -11.84
N PRO A 168 -8.77 15.31 -12.32
CA PRO A 168 -9.35 15.88 -13.53
C PRO A 168 -9.63 17.38 -13.37
N SER A 169 -9.38 18.16 -14.41
CA SER A 169 -9.54 19.61 -14.39
C SER A 169 -10.99 20.08 -14.51
N ASP A 170 -11.92 19.18 -14.81
CA ASP A 170 -13.35 19.42 -15.00
C ASP A 170 -14.22 18.74 -13.93
N VAL A 171 -13.62 18.08 -12.94
CA VAL A 171 -14.34 17.40 -11.85
C VAL A 171 -14.32 18.24 -10.58
N THR A 172 -15.50 18.53 -10.06
CA THR A 172 -15.72 19.01 -8.69
C THR A 172 -16.78 18.17 -8.02
N CYS A 173 -16.75 18.14 -6.69
CA CYS A 173 -17.74 17.38 -5.94
C CYS A 173 -17.78 17.78 -4.47
N SER A 174 -18.98 17.76 -3.90
CA SER A 174 -19.19 17.79 -2.44
C SER A 174 -18.75 16.49 -1.78
N GLN A 175 -18.88 15.37 -2.51
CA GLN A 175 -18.33 14.08 -2.18
C GLN A 175 -17.98 13.36 -3.48
N CYS A 176 -16.73 12.93 -3.58
CA CYS A 176 -16.23 12.03 -4.60
C CYS A 176 -15.82 10.72 -3.95
N VAL A 177 -15.95 9.63 -4.70
CA VAL A 177 -15.32 8.36 -4.37
C VAL A 177 -14.03 8.23 -5.17
N LEU A 178 -12.89 8.28 -4.50
CA LEU A 178 -11.60 7.88 -5.05
C LEU A 178 -11.43 6.37 -4.86
N GLN A 179 -11.34 5.63 -5.95
CA GLN A 179 -11.08 4.19 -5.96
C GLN A 179 -9.60 3.96 -6.22
N TRP A 180 -8.94 3.29 -5.29
CA TRP A 180 -7.72 2.53 -5.54
C TRP A 180 -8.08 1.13 -6.02
N ARG A 181 -7.39 0.67 -7.06
CA ARG A 181 -7.36 -0.73 -7.48
C ARG A 181 -5.90 -1.19 -7.50
N TYR A 182 -5.65 -2.36 -6.95
CA TYR A 182 -4.39 -3.08 -7.10
C TYR A 182 -4.63 -4.42 -7.77
N HIS A 183 -4.18 -4.53 -9.01
CA HIS A 183 -4.12 -5.77 -9.74
C HIS A 183 -2.78 -6.44 -9.46
N ALA A 184 -2.79 -7.53 -8.68
CA ALA A 184 -1.59 -8.29 -8.39
C ALA A 184 -0.97 -8.88 -9.67
N GLY A 185 0.28 -9.37 -9.59
CA GLY A 185 0.99 -9.86 -10.76
C GLY A 185 1.88 -11.07 -10.49
N ASN A 186 1.61 -11.82 -9.43
CA ASN A 186 2.42 -12.96 -8.99
C ASN A 186 1.82 -14.33 -9.35
N SER A 187 0.57 -14.39 -9.81
CA SER A 187 -0.05 -15.66 -10.20
C SER A 187 0.35 -16.05 -11.62
N TYR A 188 0.67 -17.33 -11.84
CA TYR A 188 0.86 -17.85 -13.19
C TYR A 188 -0.50 -18.11 -13.84
N GLY A 189 -0.65 -17.71 -15.10
CA GLY A 189 -1.86 -17.98 -15.85
C GLY A 189 -1.67 -17.76 -17.34
N ARG A 190 -2.76 -17.96 -18.08
CA ARG A 190 -2.81 -17.78 -19.52
C ARG A 190 -3.53 -16.48 -19.86
N ASN A 191 -2.87 -15.61 -20.62
CA ASN A 191 -3.47 -14.39 -21.15
C ASN A 191 -4.61 -14.78 -22.11
N ARG A 192 -5.77 -14.15 -21.95
CA ARG A 192 -6.95 -14.42 -22.78
C ARG A 192 -6.80 -13.91 -24.21
N ASP A 193 -6.01 -12.86 -24.42
CA ASP A 193 -5.97 -12.16 -25.71
C ASP A 193 -5.00 -12.82 -26.70
N ASP A 194 -3.81 -13.23 -26.23
CA ASP A 194 -2.75 -13.81 -27.07
C ASP A 194 -2.45 -15.29 -26.72
N GLY A 195 -3.07 -15.83 -25.68
CA GLY A 195 -2.87 -17.20 -25.24
C GLY A 195 -1.51 -17.47 -24.59
N ARG A 196 -0.68 -16.44 -24.33
CA ARG A 196 0.63 -16.56 -23.68
C ARG A 196 0.47 -16.99 -22.23
N GLU A 197 1.32 -17.90 -21.78
CA GLU A 197 1.38 -18.32 -20.38
C GLU A 197 2.56 -17.67 -19.68
N CYS A 198 2.30 -16.99 -18.56
CA CYS A 198 3.32 -16.25 -17.82
C CYS A 198 2.89 -15.97 -16.37
N VAL A 199 3.86 -15.58 -15.53
CA VAL A 199 3.57 -14.96 -14.23
C VAL A 199 2.99 -13.56 -14.48
N GLY A 200 1.85 -13.25 -13.86
CA GLY A 200 1.09 -12.02 -14.09
C GLY A 200 0.10 -12.12 -15.26
N CYS A 201 0.06 -13.23 -16.00
CA CYS A 201 -0.93 -13.48 -17.04
C CYS A 201 -2.21 -14.10 -16.47
N GLY A 202 -3.36 -13.86 -17.12
CA GLY A 202 -4.64 -14.46 -16.74
C GLY A 202 -5.26 -13.80 -15.50
N TYR A 203 -6.00 -14.57 -14.71
CA TYR A 203 -6.63 -14.06 -13.48
C TYR A 203 -5.58 -13.80 -12.40
N GLN A 204 -5.64 -12.61 -11.82
CA GLN A 204 -4.80 -12.20 -10.69
C GLN A 204 -5.68 -11.79 -9.51
N GLU A 205 -5.12 -11.78 -8.31
CA GLU A 205 -5.83 -11.22 -7.16
C GLU A 205 -6.04 -9.72 -7.34
N GLU A 206 -7.17 -9.20 -6.87
CA GLU A 206 -7.57 -7.80 -7.01
C GLU A 206 -7.87 -7.22 -5.65
N PHE A 207 -7.31 -6.06 -5.33
CA PHE A 207 -7.58 -5.32 -4.10
C PHE A 207 -8.14 -3.95 -4.43
N TYR A 208 -8.98 -3.45 -3.53
CA TYR A 208 -9.58 -2.13 -3.70
C TYR A 208 -9.57 -1.34 -2.40
N GLY A 209 -9.74 -0.04 -2.54
CA GLY A 209 -10.07 0.85 -1.44
C GLY A 209 -10.81 2.06 -1.97
N CYS A 210 -11.91 2.43 -1.34
CA CYS A 210 -12.67 3.63 -1.67
C CYS A 210 -12.46 4.67 -0.57
N ALA A 211 -12.00 5.86 -0.92
CA ALA A 211 -11.94 7.02 -0.03
C ALA A 211 -12.97 8.07 -0.45
N ASP A 212 -13.69 8.62 0.52
CA ASP A 212 -14.58 9.75 0.32
C ASP A 212 -13.74 11.04 0.40
N ILE A 213 -13.68 11.81 -0.68
CA ILE A 213 -12.90 13.05 -0.78
C ILE A 213 -13.75 14.20 -1.32
N GLN A 214 -13.32 15.43 -1.12
CA GLN A 214 -13.99 16.62 -1.65
C GLN A 214 -13.09 17.35 -2.64
N ILE A 215 -13.65 17.83 -3.75
CA ILE A 215 -12.89 18.55 -4.78
C ILE A 215 -13.55 19.90 -5.07
N PHE A 216 -12.78 20.95 -4.88
CA PHE A 216 -13.20 22.34 -5.04
C PHE A 216 -12.69 22.94 -6.35
N SER A 217 -13.40 23.95 -6.85
CA SER A 217 -12.87 24.82 -7.89
C SER A 217 -11.72 25.68 -7.39
N PRO A 218 -10.72 26.00 -8.24
CA PRO A 218 -9.59 26.83 -7.84
C PRO A 218 -10.10 28.22 -7.47
N GLY A 219 -9.60 28.78 -6.37
CA GLY A 219 -9.97 30.13 -5.90
C GLY A 219 -11.11 30.17 -4.87
N LEU A 220 -11.72 29.03 -4.52
CA LEU A 220 -12.55 28.91 -3.32
C LEU A 220 -11.67 28.49 -2.12
N PRO A 221 -11.84 29.05 -0.91
CA PRO A 221 -11.10 28.58 0.25
C PRO A 221 -11.52 27.14 0.61
N LEU A 222 -10.55 26.26 0.85
CA LEU A 222 -10.82 24.94 1.44
C LEU A 222 -11.36 25.12 2.87
N PRO A 223 -12.31 24.28 3.32
CA PRO A 223 -12.82 24.34 4.69
C PRO A 223 -11.68 24.13 5.69
N THR A 224 -11.52 25.08 6.62
CA THR A 224 -10.44 25.07 7.62
C THR A 224 -10.48 23.81 8.48
N THR A 225 -11.67 23.29 8.80
CA THR A 225 -11.83 22.06 9.60
C THR A 225 -11.26 20.83 8.91
N ILE A 226 -11.38 20.74 7.58
CA ILE A 226 -10.82 19.60 6.83
C ILE A 226 -9.30 19.76 6.69
N LEU A 227 -8.79 20.99 6.57
CA LEU A 227 -7.35 21.25 6.58
C LEU A 227 -6.72 20.92 7.94
N ASP A 228 -7.35 21.32 9.05
CA ASP A 228 -6.87 21.02 10.39
C ASP A 228 -6.93 19.51 10.68
N GLU A 229 -7.97 18.81 10.23
CA GLU A 229 -8.05 17.34 10.26
C GLU A 229 -7.07 16.67 9.30
N GLN A 230 -6.81 17.26 8.13
CA GLN A 230 -5.79 16.80 7.19
C GLN A 230 -4.41 16.91 7.80
N ASP A 231 -4.08 18.03 8.45
CA ASP A 231 -2.78 18.28 9.08
C ASP A 231 -2.58 17.46 10.35
N SER A 232 -3.63 17.31 11.16
CA SER A 232 -3.59 16.47 12.38
C SER A 232 -3.63 14.97 12.08
N ASN A 233 -4.33 14.55 11.03
CA ASN A 233 -4.32 13.16 10.56
C ASN A 233 -3.17 12.87 9.59
N SER A 234 -2.55 13.88 8.99
CA SER A 234 -1.22 13.81 8.39
C SER A 234 -0.20 13.90 9.50
N LEU A 235 -0.15 12.85 10.32
CA LEU A 235 1.09 12.53 11.00
C LEU A 235 2.21 12.66 9.95
N PRO A 236 3.32 13.36 10.24
CA PRO A 236 4.42 13.45 9.29
C PRO A 236 4.73 12.03 8.84
N ILE A 237 5.05 11.82 7.56
CA ILE A 237 5.87 10.65 7.21
C ILE A 237 7.23 10.93 7.86
N GLN A 238 7.33 10.71 9.17
CA GLN A 238 8.58 10.39 9.81
C GLN A 238 8.98 9.07 9.19
N GLY A 239 9.95 9.15 8.27
CA GLY A 239 10.66 7.98 7.84
C GLY A 239 11.06 7.19 9.07
N ASN A 240 10.56 5.96 9.15
CA ASN A 240 11.04 4.88 9.99
C ASN A 240 10.60 4.96 11.47
N SER A 241 9.30 4.80 11.73
CA SER A 241 8.84 4.13 12.96
C SER A 241 7.41 3.61 12.79
N TRP A 242 7.26 2.53 12.03
CA TRP A 242 6.21 1.56 12.34
C TRP A 242 6.66 0.84 13.61
N ASN A 243 6.37 1.42 14.78
CA ASN A 243 6.44 0.66 16.01
C ASN A 243 5.37 -0.43 15.95
N GLN A 244 5.87 -1.63 16.19
CA GLN A 244 5.29 -2.96 16.12
C GLN A 244 4.22 -3.20 17.19
N GLU A 245 3.30 -2.25 17.35
CA GLU A 245 2.32 -2.24 18.43
C GLU A 245 0.90 -2.59 17.92
N GLN A 246 0.65 -2.52 16.61
CA GLN A 246 -0.61 -3.03 16.02
C GLN A 246 -0.51 -4.45 15.45
N THR A 247 0.69 -5.01 15.25
CA THR A 247 0.86 -6.39 14.79
C THR A 247 0.65 -7.44 15.88
N ASN A 248 0.69 -7.04 17.16
CA ASN A 248 0.60 -7.98 18.28
C ASN A 248 -0.82 -8.21 18.80
N SER A 249 -1.83 -7.42 18.39
CA SER A 249 -3.22 -7.68 18.78
C SER A 249 -3.90 -8.72 17.89
N GLU A 250 -3.54 -8.80 16.60
CA GLU A 250 -4.19 -9.71 15.63
C GLU A 250 -3.72 -11.17 15.77
N THR A 251 -2.58 -11.43 16.42
CA THR A 251 -2.08 -12.80 16.66
C THR A 251 -2.63 -13.45 17.93
N GLN A 252 -3.21 -12.68 18.85
CA GLN A 252 -3.67 -13.21 20.15
C GLN A 252 -5.12 -13.73 20.15
N GLU A 253 -5.96 -13.36 19.18
CA GLU A 253 -7.38 -13.74 19.19
C GLU A 253 -7.67 -15.12 18.56
N TRP A 254 -6.82 -15.59 17.65
CA TRP A 254 -6.95 -16.92 17.03
C TRP A 254 -6.56 -18.10 17.95
N GLN A 255 -6.01 -17.84 19.14
CA GLN A 255 -5.57 -18.90 20.06
C GLN A 255 -6.58 -19.26 21.17
N GLN A 256 -7.71 -18.55 21.30
CA GLN A 256 -8.66 -18.77 22.41
C GLN A 256 -9.99 -19.45 22.02
N SER A 257 -10.28 -19.65 20.73
CA SER A 257 -11.49 -20.35 20.28
C SER A 257 -11.30 -21.87 20.16
N GLY A 258 -10.96 -22.52 21.27
CA GLY A 258 -10.83 -23.97 21.29
C GLY A 258 -10.74 -24.55 22.70
N THR A 259 -11.85 -24.57 23.45
CA THR A 259 -12.23 -25.65 24.38
C THR A 259 -13.55 -25.36 25.11
N ASN A 260 -14.29 -26.44 25.39
CA ASN A 260 -15.68 -26.52 25.85
C ASN A 260 -15.99 -25.82 27.19
N GLY A 261 -17.20 -25.24 27.27
CA GLY A 261 -17.86 -24.88 28.53
C GLY A 261 -19.37 -24.66 28.31
N ALA A 262 -20.16 -25.66 28.66
CA ALA A 262 -21.62 -25.62 28.58
C ALA A 262 -22.23 -24.61 29.57
N ALA A 263 -23.20 -23.82 29.13
CA ALA A 263 -24.26 -23.29 29.99
C ALA A 263 -25.52 -22.99 29.17
N THR A 264 -26.59 -23.64 29.60
CA THR A 264 -28.00 -23.50 29.21
C THR A 264 -28.54 -22.09 29.44
N ASN A 265 -29.34 -21.56 28.53
CA ASN A 265 -30.77 -21.34 28.81
C ASN A 265 -31.59 -20.92 27.58
N GLN A 266 -32.85 -21.28 27.71
CA GLN A 266 -33.96 -21.30 26.78
C GLN A 266 -34.46 -19.88 26.42
N ASP A 267 -34.98 -19.71 25.20
CA ASP A 267 -36.40 -19.42 24.92
C ASP A 267 -36.56 -18.97 23.45
N GLN A 268 -37.21 -19.82 22.63
CA GLN A 268 -38.59 -19.66 22.13
C GLN A 268 -38.72 -18.61 21.01
N THR A 269 -38.63 -19.04 19.75
CA THR A 269 -39.72 -19.44 18.82
C THR A 269 -40.33 -18.28 18.03
N ASN A 270 -40.26 -18.42 16.70
CA ASN A 270 -41.30 -18.20 15.67
C ASN A 270 -40.58 -17.84 14.36
N ALA A 271 -40.29 -18.79 13.47
CA ALA A 271 -41.20 -19.34 12.46
C ALA A 271 -41.83 -18.24 11.58
N GLU A 272 -41.32 -18.10 10.36
CA GLU A 272 -42.16 -17.98 9.16
C GLU A 272 -41.34 -18.31 7.90
N THR A 273 -41.72 -19.42 7.30
CA THR A 273 -41.32 -19.92 5.98
C THR A 273 -42.37 -19.43 4.99
N GLN A 274 -41.98 -18.82 3.86
CA GLN A 274 -42.78 -18.89 2.64
C GLN A 274 -41.88 -18.93 1.39
N GLU A 275 -42.45 -19.56 0.38
CA GLU A 275 -41.86 -20.38 -0.66
C GLU A 275 -42.06 -19.74 -2.05
N TRP A 276 -41.18 -20.11 -2.99
CA TRP A 276 -41.29 -20.16 -4.47
C TRP A 276 -41.93 -19.03 -5.29
N GLN A 277 -41.25 -18.60 -6.37
CA GLN A 277 -41.45 -19.20 -7.72
C GLN A 277 -40.52 -18.62 -8.81
N GLN A 278 -40.25 -19.48 -9.79
CA GLN A 278 -39.30 -19.40 -10.90
C GLN A 278 -39.85 -18.68 -12.14
N SER A 279 -38.95 -18.16 -12.99
CA SER A 279 -38.95 -18.19 -14.48
C SER A 279 -37.74 -17.36 -14.96
N GLY A 280 -37.01 -17.59 -16.06
CA GLY A 280 -37.09 -18.52 -17.18
C GLY A 280 -36.29 -17.92 -18.37
N THR A 281 -35.09 -18.46 -18.61
CA THR A 281 -34.40 -18.72 -19.91
C THR A 281 -34.24 -17.68 -21.07
N ILE A 282 -32.95 -17.46 -21.43
CA ILE A 282 -32.23 -17.65 -22.72
C ILE A 282 -32.68 -16.92 -24.01
N GLY A 283 -31.71 -16.23 -24.66
CA GLY A 283 -31.67 -15.94 -26.10
C GLY A 283 -30.36 -15.26 -26.54
N ALA A 284 -29.68 -15.81 -27.55
CA ALA A 284 -28.31 -15.47 -27.96
C ALA A 284 -28.21 -14.76 -29.34
N ALA A 285 -27.12 -14.00 -29.51
CA ALA A 285 -26.29 -13.74 -30.70
C ALA A 285 -26.87 -13.06 -31.97
N THR A 286 -26.21 -12.00 -32.49
CA THR A 286 -25.14 -12.05 -33.53
C THR A 286 -24.72 -10.66 -34.04
N ASN A 287 -23.50 -10.61 -34.59
CA ASN A 287 -22.70 -9.47 -35.05
C ASN A 287 -23.14 -8.87 -36.40
N GLN A 288 -22.71 -7.62 -36.66
CA GLN A 288 -22.12 -7.25 -37.96
C GLN A 288 -21.23 -5.99 -37.85
N ALA A 289 -20.12 -6.04 -38.60
CA ALA A 289 -19.03 -5.07 -38.68
C ALA A 289 -19.27 -4.00 -39.77
N ASN A 290 -18.54 -2.88 -39.72
CA ASN A 290 -18.01 -2.29 -40.95
C ASN A 290 -16.74 -1.45 -40.71
N GLU A 291 -15.83 -1.57 -41.68
CA GLU A 291 -14.48 -1.00 -41.76
C GLU A 291 -14.47 0.49 -42.12
N SER A 292 -13.33 1.17 -41.87
CA SER A 292 -12.71 2.10 -42.83
C SER A 292 -11.29 2.48 -42.40
N ALA A 293 -10.34 2.23 -43.31
CA ALA A 293 -8.95 2.63 -43.25
C ALA A 293 -8.76 4.11 -43.68
N ALA A 294 -7.69 4.76 -43.20
CA ALA A 294 -7.07 5.87 -43.90
C ALA A 294 -5.58 6.02 -43.56
N THR A 295 -4.81 6.14 -44.63
CA THR A 295 -3.36 6.27 -44.80
C THR A 295 -2.83 7.67 -44.50
N ARG A 296 -1.55 7.80 -44.09
CA ARG A 296 -0.57 8.84 -44.52
C ARG A 296 0.81 8.54 -43.91
N THR A 297 1.78 8.09 -44.71
CA THR A 297 2.89 8.84 -45.34
C THR A 297 3.84 9.55 -44.37
N GLY A 298 5.13 9.20 -44.48
CA GLY A 298 6.20 9.61 -43.57
C GLY A 298 6.97 10.86 -43.99
N THR A 299 8.11 11.04 -43.33
CA THR A 299 9.38 11.58 -43.85
C THR A 299 10.39 11.52 -42.70
N GLY A 300 11.60 11.03 -42.97
CA GLY A 300 12.71 11.12 -42.04
C GLY A 300 13.54 12.40 -42.27
N ARG A 301 14.34 12.76 -41.27
CA ARG A 301 15.74 13.19 -41.43
C ARG A 301 16.41 13.47 -40.08
N THR A 302 17.46 12.69 -39.83
CA THR A 302 18.84 13.08 -39.51
C THR A 302 19.18 14.01 -38.33
N LEU A 303 19.95 13.39 -37.42
CA LEU A 303 21.00 13.85 -36.53
C LEU A 303 21.72 15.16 -36.89
N THR A 304 21.99 15.98 -35.86
CA THR A 304 23.26 16.70 -35.70
C THR A 304 23.64 16.80 -34.22
N ASP A 305 24.89 16.41 -33.98
CA ASP A 305 25.71 16.50 -32.77
C ASP A 305 26.40 17.87 -32.69
N THR A 306 26.56 18.43 -31.49
CA THR A 306 27.66 19.36 -31.13
C THR A 306 27.82 19.46 -29.61
N SER A 307 28.79 18.69 -29.11
CA SER A 307 29.88 19.05 -28.16
C SER A 307 29.75 20.25 -27.20
N GLY A 308 30.08 20.01 -25.92
CA GLY A 308 30.49 21.02 -24.95
C GLY A 308 31.11 20.42 -23.68
N ALA A 309 32.39 20.03 -23.75
CA ALA A 309 33.19 19.65 -22.58
C ALA A 309 33.80 20.89 -21.93
N SER A 310 33.73 20.96 -20.58
CA SER A 310 34.60 21.82 -19.78
C SER A 310 35.09 21.03 -18.56
N SER A 311 36.37 20.72 -18.59
CA SER A 311 37.18 20.15 -17.52
C SER A 311 37.60 21.22 -16.51
N SER A 312 37.59 20.89 -15.22
CA SER A 312 38.53 21.47 -14.25
C SER A 312 39.10 20.36 -13.37
N ALA A 313 40.43 20.41 -13.24
CA ALA A 313 41.31 19.31 -12.92
C ALA A 313 41.36 18.95 -11.42
N ALA A 314 41.68 17.69 -11.18
CA ALA A 314 42.10 17.16 -9.89
C ALA A 314 43.38 17.84 -9.39
N ALA A 315 43.42 18.13 -8.08
CA ALA A 315 44.64 18.37 -7.34
C ALA A 315 44.73 17.32 -6.22
N THR A 316 45.79 16.53 -6.25
CA THR A 316 46.22 15.62 -5.18
C THR A 316 47.63 16.06 -4.81
N ILE A 317 47.97 16.18 -3.50
CA ILE A 317 49.21 15.67 -2.84
C ILE A 317 49.05 15.82 -1.31
N GLY A 318 49.25 14.73 -0.55
CA GLY A 318 49.52 14.72 0.90
C GLY A 318 48.59 13.78 1.69
N GLY A 319 49.11 12.63 2.14
CA GLY A 319 48.35 11.50 2.71
C GLY A 319 47.39 11.82 3.86
N ASP A 320 46.24 11.16 3.82
CA ASP A 320 45.11 11.15 4.76
C ASP A 320 44.39 12.49 4.99
N ASN A 321 43.56 12.85 4.01
CA ASN A 321 42.58 13.93 4.15
C ASN A 321 41.17 13.44 3.78
N ILE A 322 40.65 12.47 4.55
CA ILE A 322 39.26 12.00 4.43
C ILE A 322 38.41 12.77 5.44
N VAL A 323 37.55 13.67 4.94
CA VAL A 323 36.41 14.21 5.68
C VAL A 323 35.16 13.50 5.16
N CYS A 324 34.57 12.69 6.03
CA CYS A 324 33.39 11.83 5.84
C CYS A 324 33.07 11.36 4.42
N GLN A 325 33.55 10.16 4.13
CA GLN A 325 33.36 9.52 2.84
C GLN A 325 32.62 8.19 3.03
N GLY A 326 31.75 7.87 2.08
CA GLY A 326 31.15 6.55 2.02
C GLY A 326 32.21 5.49 1.76
N VAL A 327 32.12 4.34 2.42
CA VAL A 327 32.93 3.16 2.07
C VAL A 327 32.60 2.64 0.65
N ARG A 328 31.49 3.11 0.08
CA ARG A 328 31.09 2.99 -1.33
C ARG A 328 30.70 4.36 -1.89
N SER A 329 30.86 4.57 -3.19
CA SER A 329 30.68 5.88 -3.83
C SER A 329 29.24 6.42 -3.75
N ASP A 330 28.25 5.53 -3.74
CA ASP A 330 26.82 5.86 -3.57
C ASP A 330 26.48 6.35 -2.16
N LEU A 331 27.37 6.12 -1.18
CA LEU A 331 27.20 6.53 0.21
C LEU A 331 27.90 7.86 0.53
N ASN A 332 28.59 8.48 -0.42
CA ASN A 332 29.39 9.67 -0.17
C ASN A 332 28.54 10.85 0.33
N GLU A 333 27.46 11.17 -0.37
CA GLU A 333 26.56 12.27 0.00
C GLU A 333 25.83 11.97 1.31
N TRP A 334 25.43 10.71 1.52
CA TRP A 334 24.82 10.25 2.76
C TRP A 334 25.76 10.36 3.97
N CYS A 335 27.03 9.96 3.82
CA CYS A 335 28.03 10.07 4.88
C CYS A 335 28.40 11.52 5.18
N GLN A 336 28.47 12.38 4.16
CA GLN A 336 28.72 13.81 4.36
C GLN A 336 27.63 14.46 5.21
N LEU A 337 26.36 14.09 5.00
CA LEU A 337 25.23 14.60 5.78
C LEU A 337 25.19 14.02 7.20
N ASN A 338 25.28 12.70 7.34
CA ASN A 338 25.07 12.03 8.63
C ASN A 338 26.22 12.22 9.62
N CYS A 339 27.45 12.34 9.11
CA CYS A 339 28.57 12.69 9.94
C CYS A 339 28.43 14.07 10.59
N GLN A 340 27.93 15.07 9.84
CA GLN A 340 27.68 16.41 10.38
C GLN A 340 26.63 16.38 11.50
N LEU A 341 25.79 15.34 11.53
CA LEU A 341 24.80 15.06 12.56
C LEU A 341 25.33 14.14 13.68
N GLY A 342 26.63 13.83 13.69
CA GLY A 342 27.30 13.01 14.71
C GLY A 342 27.13 11.51 14.54
N PHE A 343 26.63 11.04 13.39
CA PHE A 343 26.43 9.64 13.09
C PHE A 343 27.40 9.17 12.00
N CYS A 344 28.45 8.46 12.40
CA CYS A 344 29.38 7.81 11.50
C CYS A 344 29.50 6.31 11.81
N PRO A 345 28.66 5.46 11.20
CA PRO A 345 28.82 4.02 11.30
C PRO A 345 30.02 3.57 10.45
N GLU A 346 31.01 2.92 11.07
CA GLU A 346 32.24 2.44 10.42
C GLU A 346 32.00 1.47 9.25
N SER A 347 30.83 0.82 9.22
CA SER A 347 30.42 -0.09 8.15
C SER A 347 29.89 0.62 6.89
N MET A 348 29.60 1.92 6.97
CA MET A 348 29.06 2.69 5.85
C MET A 348 29.88 3.94 5.54
N CYS A 349 30.54 4.52 6.54
CA CYS A 349 31.34 5.72 6.42
C CYS A 349 32.74 5.50 6.96
N SER A 350 33.74 5.99 6.22
CA SER A 350 35.11 6.13 6.69
C SER A 350 35.27 7.52 7.30
N CYS A 351 35.44 7.58 8.62
CA CYS A 351 35.63 8.83 9.36
C CYS A 351 36.90 8.75 10.20
N ARG A 352 37.65 9.85 10.32
CA ARG A 352 38.66 9.98 11.36
C ARG A 352 38.08 10.68 12.58
N GLU A 353 38.45 10.19 13.76
CA GLU A 353 38.27 10.89 15.03
C GLU A 353 39.02 12.23 14.99
N GLY A 354 38.33 13.31 15.34
CA GLY A 354 39.02 14.59 15.50
C GLY A 354 38.15 15.82 15.69
N GLN A 355 37.00 15.97 15.02
CA GLN A 355 36.19 17.19 15.16
C GLN A 355 34.68 16.97 14.94
N TYR A 356 34.05 16.14 15.76
CA TYR A 356 32.60 16.19 15.96
C TYR A 356 32.31 16.34 17.45
N VAL A 357 32.32 17.57 17.93
CA VAL A 357 31.90 17.88 19.31
C VAL A 357 30.57 18.63 19.22
N HIS A 358 29.48 18.00 19.65
CA HIS A 358 28.32 18.74 20.14
C HIS A 358 28.09 18.35 21.60
N SER A 359 28.29 19.33 22.47
CA SER A 359 28.15 19.24 23.92
C SER A 359 26.69 19.37 24.34
N ASN A 360 25.83 18.43 23.93
CA ASN A 360 24.57 18.28 24.64
C ASN A 360 24.87 17.53 25.96
N PRO A 361 24.53 18.10 27.12
CA PRO A 361 24.75 17.43 28.39
C PRO A 361 23.94 16.12 28.40
N VAL A 362 24.65 14.99 28.45
CA VAL A 362 24.03 13.66 28.54
C VAL A 362 23.23 13.60 29.85
N PRO A 363 21.92 13.29 29.82
CA PRO A 363 21.15 13.06 31.03
C PRO A 363 21.78 11.95 31.89
N ALA A 364 22.00 12.23 33.18
CA ALA A 364 22.60 11.26 34.09
C ALA A 364 21.68 10.05 34.25
N GLY A 365 22.22 8.84 34.10
CA GLY A 365 21.46 7.58 34.20
C GLY A 365 21.21 6.88 32.87
N CYS A 366 21.48 7.54 31.75
CA CYS A 366 21.32 6.97 30.42
C CYS A 366 22.18 5.74 30.15
N ARG A 367 21.54 4.56 30.05
CA ARG A 367 22.24 3.29 29.86
C ARG A 367 21.33 2.24 29.24
N ALA A 368 21.92 1.26 28.56
CA ALA A 368 21.19 0.11 28.05
C ALA A 368 20.54 -0.74 29.16
N VAL A 369 19.38 -1.31 28.84
CA VAL A 369 18.56 -2.18 29.70
C VAL A 369 18.09 -3.43 28.95
N GLY A 370 17.50 -4.36 29.69
CA GLY A 370 16.96 -5.60 29.13
C GLY A 370 18.02 -6.45 28.43
N ALA A 371 17.69 -6.98 27.26
CA ALA A 371 18.57 -7.82 26.45
C ALA A 371 19.84 -7.08 25.96
N PHE A 372 19.81 -5.75 25.94
CA PHE A 372 20.88 -4.90 25.41
C PHE A 372 21.89 -4.43 26.47
N ALA A 373 21.58 -4.65 27.75
CA ALA A 373 22.44 -4.23 28.87
C ALA A 373 23.83 -4.89 28.83
N ASN A 374 23.93 -6.11 28.29
CA ASN A 374 25.19 -6.87 28.26
C ASN A 374 25.85 -6.87 26.88
N LEU A 375 25.29 -6.15 25.89
CA LEU A 375 25.86 -6.04 24.56
C LEU A 375 26.86 -4.88 24.51
N ALA A 376 28.07 -5.17 24.02
CA ALA A 376 29.12 -4.18 23.91
C ALA A 376 28.66 -2.98 23.05
N GLY A 377 28.97 -1.76 23.50
CA GLY A 377 28.63 -0.52 22.79
C GLY A 377 27.24 0.05 23.07
N TYR A 378 26.28 -0.75 23.55
CA TYR A 378 24.89 -0.28 23.74
C TYR A 378 24.73 0.75 24.87
N HIS A 379 25.58 0.71 25.90
CA HIS A 379 25.63 1.78 26.90
C HIS A 379 26.07 3.13 26.31
N THR A 380 27.07 3.11 25.43
CA THR A 380 27.53 4.33 24.75
C THR A 380 26.50 4.83 23.77
N TRP A 381 25.87 3.92 23.03
CA TRP A 381 24.75 4.22 22.14
C TRP A 381 23.59 4.90 22.88
N CYS A 382 23.17 4.36 24.04
CA CYS A 382 22.12 4.98 24.84
C CYS A 382 22.50 6.38 25.33
N ARG A 383 23.72 6.58 25.83
CA ARG A 383 24.18 7.91 26.28
C ARG A 383 24.13 8.97 25.17
N GLN A 384 24.52 8.59 23.96
CA GLN A 384 24.51 9.49 22.80
C GLN A 384 23.08 9.80 22.34
N ASN A 385 22.21 8.80 22.25
CA ASN A 385 20.81 9.00 21.83
C ASN A 385 20.02 9.83 22.84
N CYS A 386 20.25 9.62 24.14
CA CYS A 386 19.65 10.46 25.17
C CYS A 386 19.99 11.94 25.05
N ALA A 387 21.26 12.25 24.75
CA ALA A 387 21.70 13.63 24.56
C ALA A 387 21.04 14.30 23.34
N LEU A 388 20.44 13.49 22.45
CA LEU A 388 19.64 13.93 21.30
C LEU A 388 18.13 13.92 21.60
N GLY A 389 17.72 13.69 22.85
CA GLY A 389 16.31 13.60 23.25
C GLY A 389 15.62 12.29 22.86
N ASN A 390 16.38 11.29 22.40
CA ASN A 390 15.88 9.99 21.96
C ASN A 390 16.19 8.91 23.00
N CYS A 391 15.16 8.46 23.72
CA CYS A 391 15.26 7.45 24.76
C CYS A 391 14.28 6.29 24.51
N PRO A 392 14.66 5.28 23.70
CA PRO A 392 13.81 4.12 23.49
C PRO A 392 13.78 3.25 24.75
N ALA A 393 12.65 3.25 25.47
CA ALA A 393 12.49 2.57 26.76
C ALA A 393 12.74 1.05 26.74
N SER A 394 12.67 0.42 25.57
CA SER A 394 12.95 -1.01 25.36
C SER A 394 14.45 -1.34 25.30
N ILE A 395 15.30 -0.33 25.04
CA ILE A 395 16.74 -0.50 24.85
C ILE A 395 17.51 0.31 25.90
N CYS A 396 17.05 1.51 26.24
CA CYS A 396 17.69 2.45 27.15
C CYS A 396 16.78 2.82 28.32
N VAL A 397 17.35 3.00 29.50
CA VAL A 397 16.73 3.78 30.57
C VAL A 397 17.37 5.15 30.60
N CYS A 398 16.54 6.16 30.80
CA CYS A 398 16.83 7.57 30.96
C CYS A 398 15.99 8.06 32.15
#